data_AF-A0A183K3U6-F1
#
_entry.id   AF-A0A183K3U6-F1
#
_cell.length_a   1.000
_cell.length_b   1.000
_cell.length_c   1.000
_cell.angle_alpha   90.00
_cell.angle_beta   90.00
_cell.angle_gamma   90.00
#
_symmetry.space_group_name_H-M   'P 1'
#
loop_
_entity.id
_entity.type
_entity.pdbx_description
1 polymer ?
#
loop_
_entity_poly.entity_id
_entity_poly.type
_entity_poly.pdbx_seq_one_letter_code
_entity_poly.pdbx_strand_id
1 'polypeptide(L)'
;MKAKEMGKAAAIGNTRQLYRLIKGTGINKSSVSQTISEKDDTLICSQSSRLERRAEHFREQFSWSSATLQLPSIPGQCEWNIEVGPPNLAEVQKAIVNLKRGRAAGPDGLAP
;
A
#
# COMPACT_ATOMS: atom_id res chain seq x y z
N MET A 1 -21.37 1.03 -31.43
CA MET A 1 -21.28 2.49 -31.15
C MET A 1 -19.96 2.87 -30.48
N LYS A 2 -19.60 2.31 -29.32
CA LYS A 2 -18.38 2.68 -28.55
C LYS A 2 -17.05 2.56 -29.31
N ALA A 3 -16.87 1.55 -30.19
CA ALA A 3 -15.63 1.39 -30.97
C ALA A 3 -15.37 2.58 -31.93
N LYS A 4 -16.44 3.13 -32.52
CA LYS A 4 -16.35 4.32 -33.40
C LYS A 4 -15.96 5.57 -32.61
N GLU A 5 -16.43 5.69 -31.36
CA GLU A 5 -16.10 6.81 -30.48
C GLU A 5 -14.68 6.72 -29.92
N MET A 6 -14.21 5.51 -29.60
CA MET A 6 -12.81 5.27 -29.23
C MET A 6 -11.85 5.67 -30.34
N GLY A 7 -12.17 5.30 -31.59
CA GLY A 7 -11.38 5.70 -32.76
C GLY A 7 -11.32 7.23 -32.93
N LYS A 8 -12.44 7.94 -32.74
CA LYS A 8 -12.47 9.41 -32.76
C LYS A 8 -11.64 10.02 -31.63
N ALA A 9 -11.78 9.50 -30.41
CA ALA A 9 -11.03 9.99 -29.25
C ALA A 9 -9.51 9.80 -29.44
N ALA A 10 -9.10 8.68 -30.03
CA ALA A 10 -7.70 8.41 -30.36
C ALA A 10 -7.19 9.36 -31.46
N ALA A 11 -7.96 9.55 -32.54
CA ALA A 11 -7.57 10.42 -33.65
C ALA A 11 -7.39 11.89 -33.25
N ILE A 12 -8.16 12.37 -32.27
CA ILE A 12 -8.09 13.76 -31.76
C ILE A 12 -7.11 13.86 -30.58
N GLY A 13 -6.46 12.75 -30.17
CA GLY A 13 -5.53 12.74 -29.04
C GLY A 13 -6.18 12.95 -27.67
N ASN A 14 -7.50 12.78 -27.55
CA ASN A 14 -8.21 12.92 -26.27
C ASN A 14 -8.06 11.66 -25.41
N THR A 15 -6.87 11.53 -24.82
CA THR A 15 -6.47 10.39 -23.98
C THR A 15 -7.41 10.18 -22.78
N ARG A 16 -7.95 11.27 -22.21
CA ARG A 16 -8.91 11.19 -21.08
C ARG A 16 -10.24 10.57 -21.48
N GLN A 17 -10.78 10.89 -22.64
CA GLN A 17 -11.99 10.24 -23.15
C GLN A 17 -11.72 8.80 -23.55
N LEU A 18 -10.58 8.54 -24.22
CA LEU A 18 -10.18 7.19 -24.62
C LEU A 18 -10.04 6.26 -23.40
N TYR A 19 -9.37 6.71 -22.34
CA TYR A 19 -9.22 5.96 -21.08
C TYR A 19 -10.57 5.62 -20.43
N ARG A 20 -11.50 6.58 -20.34
CA ARG A 20 -12.84 6.34 -19.77
C ARG A 20 -13.64 5.33 -20.59
N LEU A 21 -13.58 5.40 -21.92
CA LEU A 21 -14.26 4.45 -22.80
C LEU A 21 -13.69 3.04 -22.58
N ILE A 22 -12.36 2.89 -22.55
CA ILE A 22 -11.68 1.61 -22.30
C ILE A 22 -12.05 1.06 -20.93
N LYS A 23 -12.04 1.87 -19.87
CA LYS A 23 -12.42 1.46 -18.51
C LYS A 23 -13.89 1.07 -18.39
N GLY A 24 -14.78 1.69 -19.16
CA GLY A 24 -16.22 1.38 -19.17
C GLY A 24 -16.60 0.19 -20.05
N THR A 25 -15.72 -0.25 -20.96
CA THR A 25 -15.89 -1.49 -21.76
C THR A 25 -15.07 -2.64 -21.23
N GLY A 26 -14.01 -2.37 -20.49
CA GLY A 26 -13.25 -3.37 -19.77
C GLY A 26 -14.22 -4.08 -18.84
N ILE A 27 -14.27 -5.41 -18.96
CA ILE A 27 -14.92 -6.24 -17.94
C ILE A 27 -14.16 -5.91 -16.66
N ASN A 28 -14.74 -5.06 -15.81
CA ASN A 28 -14.24 -4.82 -14.46
C ASN A 28 -14.47 -6.13 -13.70
N LYS A 29 -13.64 -7.13 -14.00
CA LYS A 29 -13.57 -8.32 -13.18
C LYS A 29 -12.99 -7.83 -11.87
N SER A 30 -13.83 -7.62 -10.86
CA SER A 30 -13.43 -7.45 -9.47
C SER A 30 -12.87 -8.76 -8.92
N SER A 31 -11.99 -9.40 -9.67
CA SER A 31 -11.59 -10.78 -9.51
C SER A 31 -10.09 -10.91 -9.30
N VAL A 32 -9.46 -9.91 -8.69
CA VAL A 32 -8.03 -10.00 -8.33
C VAL A 32 -7.77 -11.20 -7.38
N SER A 33 -8.82 -11.78 -6.80
CA SER A 33 -8.76 -12.98 -5.96
C SER A 33 -9.39 -14.26 -6.57
N GLN A 34 -9.67 -14.33 -7.89
CA GLN A 34 -10.39 -15.50 -8.42
C GLN A 34 -9.55 -16.72 -8.78
N THR A 35 -8.26 -16.57 -9.05
CA THR A 35 -7.48 -17.69 -9.62
C THR A 35 -6.54 -18.24 -8.56
N ILE A 36 -7.10 -19.00 -7.62
CA ILE A 36 -6.31 -19.91 -6.76
C ILE A 36 -6.36 -21.27 -7.46
N SER A 37 -5.21 -21.82 -7.83
CA SER A 37 -5.11 -23.20 -8.32
C SER A 37 -4.97 -24.17 -7.16
N GLU A 38 -5.50 -25.37 -7.35
CA GLU A 38 -5.18 -26.55 -6.56
C GLU A 38 -3.74 -27.03 -6.84
N LYS A 39 -3.25 -27.96 -6.03
CA LYS A 39 -1.94 -28.60 -6.24
C LYS A 39 -1.84 -29.35 -7.57
N ASP A 40 -2.98 -29.81 -8.09
CA ASP A 40 -3.12 -30.48 -9.39
C ASP A 40 -3.50 -29.50 -10.52
N ASP A 41 -3.22 -28.21 -10.35
CA ASP A 41 -3.52 -27.12 -11.29
C ASP A 41 -5.01 -26.87 -11.59
N THR A 42 -5.92 -27.54 -10.89
CA THR A 42 -7.37 -27.32 -11.00
C THR A 42 -7.76 -25.92 -10.49
N LEU A 43 -8.56 -25.20 -11.28
CA LEU A 43 -9.00 -23.84 -10.96
C LEU A 43 -10.13 -23.82 -9.91
N ILE A 44 -9.93 -23.08 -8.80
CA ILE A 44 -10.94 -22.92 -7.76
C ILE A 44 -11.82 -21.70 -8.04
N CYS A 45 -13.05 -21.96 -8.46
CA CYS A 45 -13.99 -20.91 -8.85
C CYS A 45 -14.91 -20.42 -7.71
N SER A 46 -15.23 -21.27 -6.73
CA SER A 46 -16.15 -20.91 -5.62
C SER A 46 -15.42 -20.18 -4.49
N GLN A 47 -16.12 -19.28 -3.80
CA GLN A 47 -15.56 -18.52 -2.68
C GLN A 47 -15.27 -19.40 -1.45
N SER A 48 -16.16 -20.35 -1.15
CA SER A 48 -16.01 -21.29 -0.02
C SER A 48 -14.74 -22.14 -0.18
N SER A 49 -14.52 -22.74 -1.35
CA SER A 49 -13.35 -23.58 -1.60
C SER A 49 -12.04 -22.79 -1.59
N ARG A 50 -12.05 -21.49 -1.94
CA ARG A 50 -10.88 -20.62 -1.77
C ARG A 50 -10.56 -20.33 -0.31
N LEU A 51 -11.58 -20.14 0.52
CA LEU A 51 -11.39 -19.93 1.97
C LEU A 51 -10.84 -21.20 2.63
N GLU A 52 -11.37 -22.36 2.25
CA GLU A 52 -10.91 -23.66 2.74
C GLU A 52 -9.44 -23.91 2.37
N ARG A 53 -9.06 -23.71 1.10
CA ARG A 53 -7.66 -23.82 0.67
C ARG A 53 -6.73 -22.83 1.37
N ARG A 54 -7.20 -21.61 1.60
CA ARG A 54 -6.44 -20.62 2.36
C ARG A 54 -6.21 -21.09 3.80
N ALA A 55 -7.23 -21.68 4.43
CA ALA A 55 -7.13 -22.23 5.78
C ALA A 55 -6.17 -23.44 5.84
N GLU A 56 -6.20 -24.35 4.85
CA GLU A 56 -5.24 -25.44 4.71
C GLU A 56 -3.81 -24.94 4.63
N HIS A 57 -3.52 -24.07 3.67
CA HIS A 57 -2.18 -23.52 3.47
C HIS A 57 -1.66 -22.82 4.73
N PHE A 58 -2.52 -22.10 5.45
CA PHE A 58 -2.12 -21.50 6.73
C PHE A 58 -1.83 -22.54 7.80
N ARG A 59 -2.65 -23.59 7.95
CA ARG A 59 -2.37 -24.64 8.93
C ARG A 59 -1.03 -25.33 8.66
N GLU A 60 -0.74 -25.63 7.40
CA GLU A 60 0.55 -26.21 7.00
C GLU A 60 1.72 -25.25 7.30
N GLN A 61 1.61 -23.99 6.87
CA GLN A 61 2.64 -22.97 7.13
C GLN A 61 2.89 -22.71 8.60
N PHE A 62 1.90 -22.89 9.46
CA PHE A 62 2.01 -22.66 10.91
C PHE A 62 2.11 -23.95 11.73
N SER A 63 2.31 -25.10 11.08
CA SER A 63 2.45 -26.41 11.75
C SER A 63 3.82 -26.68 12.37
N TRP A 64 4.66 -25.64 12.54
CA TRP A 64 5.97 -25.77 13.18
C TRP A 64 5.82 -26.42 14.55
N SER A 65 6.69 -27.40 14.85
CA SER A 65 6.84 -27.92 16.21
C SER A 65 6.96 -26.73 17.15
N SER A 66 6.20 -26.72 18.25
CA SER A 66 6.24 -25.66 19.25
C SER A 66 7.70 -25.31 19.48
N ALA A 67 8.12 -24.15 18.97
CA ALA A 67 9.51 -23.78 18.98
C ALA A 67 9.92 -23.85 20.44
N THR A 68 10.85 -24.76 20.78
CA THR A 68 11.41 -24.82 22.12
C THR A 68 11.84 -23.39 22.40
N LEU A 69 11.15 -22.73 23.33
CA LEU A 69 11.23 -21.28 23.60
C LEU A 69 12.58 -20.90 24.23
N GLN A 70 13.68 -21.42 23.69
CA GLN A 70 15.01 -20.86 23.83
C GLN A 70 15.20 -19.86 22.69
N LEU A 71 14.31 -18.86 22.62
CA LEU A 71 14.65 -17.63 21.93
C LEU A 71 15.84 -17.05 22.71
N PRO A 72 16.98 -16.75 22.07
CA PRO A 72 18.00 -15.96 22.73
C PRO A 72 17.30 -14.68 23.22
N SER A 73 17.46 -14.39 24.51
CA SER A 73 16.96 -13.14 25.08
C SER A 73 17.56 -12.02 24.25
N ILE A 74 16.75 -11.41 23.38
CA ILE A 74 17.13 -10.17 22.72
C ILE A 74 17.31 -9.20 23.88
N PRO A 75 18.51 -8.62 24.07
CA PRO A 75 18.71 -7.62 25.10
C PRO A 75 17.58 -6.61 24.96
N GLY A 76 16.81 -6.43 26.05
CA GLY A 76 15.64 -5.56 26.04
C GLY A 76 16.01 -4.26 25.33
N GLN A 77 15.27 -3.95 24.26
CA GLN A 77 15.34 -2.76 23.41
C GLN A 77 16.55 -1.88 23.75
N CYS A 78 17.55 -1.81 22.87
CA CYS A 78 18.56 -0.75 22.98
C CYS A 78 17.81 0.55 23.23
N GLU A 79 17.95 1.09 24.44
CA GLU A 79 17.31 2.32 24.83
C GLU A 79 17.90 3.36 23.90
N TRP A 80 17.13 3.74 22.88
CA TRP A 80 17.57 4.75 21.95
C TRP A 80 17.79 5.98 22.81
N ASN A 81 19.06 6.38 22.97
CA ASN A 81 19.45 7.57 23.70
C ASN A 81 18.95 8.80 22.94
N ILE A 82 17.64 8.97 22.91
CA ILE A 82 16.94 10.12 22.36
C ILE A 82 16.69 11.00 23.57
N GLU A 83 17.21 12.22 23.51
CA GLU A 83 16.96 13.22 24.52
C GLU A 83 15.47 13.61 24.44
N VAL A 84 14.68 13.14 25.40
CA VAL A 84 13.23 13.46 25.51
C VAL A 84 13.02 14.75 26.33
N GLY A 85 14.11 15.46 26.64
CA GLY A 85 14.08 16.74 27.34
C GLY A 85 13.52 17.87 26.48
N PRO A 86 13.15 19.00 27.09
CA PRO A 86 12.79 20.20 26.34
C PRO A 86 13.96 20.68 25.47
N PRO A 87 13.69 21.23 24.27
CA PRO A 87 14.75 21.65 23.35
C PRO A 87 15.56 22.79 23.93
N ASN A 88 16.86 22.80 23.64
CA ASN A 88 17.75 23.88 24.06
C ASN A 88 17.60 25.12 23.17
N LEU A 89 18.11 26.27 23.64
CA LEU A 89 17.99 27.54 22.91
C LEU A 89 18.63 27.49 21.51
N ALA A 90 19.75 26.78 21.36
CA ALA A 90 20.46 26.68 20.08
C ALA A 90 19.67 25.85 19.06
N GLU A 91 19.01 24.78 19.49
CA GLU A 91 18.10 23.98 18.67
C GLU A 91 16.92 24.80 18.19
N VAL A 92 16.31 25.58 19.09
CA VAL A 92 15.20 26.48 18.76
C VAL A 92 15.67 27.54 17.74
N GLN A 93 16.82 28.18 17.97
CA GLN A 93 17.37 29.17 17.03
C GLN A 93 17.66 28.56 15.66
N LYS A 94 18.26 27.36 15.61
CA LYS A 94 18.52 26.62 14.38
C LYS A 94 17.21 26.26 13.65
N ALA A 95 16.19 25.83 14.38
CA ALA A 95 14.87 25.53 13.83
C ALA A 95 14.20 26.76 13.21
N ILE A 96 14.29 27.92 13.87
CA ILE A 96 13.76 29.20 13.36
C ILE A 96 14.49 29.62 12.07
N VAL A 97 15.82 29.54 12.04
CA VAL A 97 16.60 29.86 10.82
C VAL A 97 16.21 28.94 9.68
N ASN A 98 16.05 27.64 9.95
CA ASN A 98 15.55 26.71 8.96
C ASN A 98 14.14 27.07 8.50
N LEU A 99 13.24 27.47 9.40
CA LEU A 99 11.85 27.83 9.08
C LEU A 99 11.78 28.97 8.05
N LYS A 100 12.62 29.99 8.22
CA LYS A 100 12.71 31.19 7.37
C LYS A 100 13.26 30.96 5.96
N ARG A 101 13.76 29.76 5.64
CA ARG A 101 14.38 29.46 4.35
C ARG A 101 13.34 29.18 3.26
N GLY A 102 12.73 30.25 2.73
CA GLY A 102 11.98 30.24 1.47
C GLY A 102 10.75 29.33 1.43
N ARG A 103 10.00 29.24 2.54
CA ARG A 103 8.72 28.50 2.57
C ARG A 103 7.57 29.37 2.07
N ALA A 104 6.51 28.74 1.58
CA ALA A 104 5.26 29.43 1.33
C ALA A 104 4.52 29.66 2.66
N ALA A 105 3.73 30.73 2.73
CA ALA A 105 2.87 31.01 3.88
C ALA A 105 1.90 29.85 4.14
N GLY A 106 1.66 29.56 5.42
CA GLY A 106 0.70 28.54 5.83
C GLY A 106 -0.75 28.98 5.59
N PRO A 107 -1.72 28.07 5.73
CA PRO A 107 -3.16 28.39 5.65
C PRO A 107 -3.63 29.36 6.76
N ASP A 108 -2.81 29.52 7.80
CA ASP A 108 -2.97 30.48 8.90
C ASP A 108 -2.64 31.92 8.47
N GLY A 109 -2.18 32.14 7.24
CA GLY A 109 -1.90 33.46 6.69
C GLY A 109 -0.63 34.11 7.24
N LEU A 110 0.18 33.36 7.98
CA LEU A 110 1.44 33.84 8.52
C LEU A 110 2.56 33.65 7.48
N ALA A 111 3.28 34.73 7.21
CA ALA A 111 4.49 34.66 6.42
C ALA A 111 5.61 33.94 7.21
N PRO A 112 6.47 33.15 6.54
CA PRO A 112 7.58 32.45 7.18
C PRO A 112 8.65 33.37 7.79
#